data_AF-A3J7G4-F1
#
_entry.id   AF-A3J7G4-F1
#
_cell.length_a   1.000
_cell.length_b   1.000
_cell.length_c   1.000
_cell.angle_alpha   90.00
_cell.angle_beta   90.00
_cell.angle_gamma   90.00
#
_symmetry.space_group_name_H-M   'P 1'
#
loop_
_entity.id
_entity.type
_entity.pdbx_description
1 polymer ?
#
loop_
_entity_poly.entity_id
_entity_poly.type
_entity_poly.pdbx_seq_one_letter_code
_entity_poly.pdbx_strand_id
1 'polypeptide(L)'
;MSSIYNYASVSEALKQLKINGYTYDFNLNPEDIILHPENYIINEIYQYEGNSGTGDRSAVYGIKNKFGLKGVFVTGTSANSTDKNASILAKVSIKNANEPYM
;
A
#
# COMPACT_ATOMS: atom_id res chain seq x y z
N MET A 1 -7.70 -13.10 -18.93
CA MET A 1 -6.96 -11.85 -18.67
C MET A 1 -6.56 -11.83 -17.21
N SER A 2 -5.32 -12.22 -16.92
CA SER A 2 -4.78 -12.27 -15.57
C SER A 2 -3.70 -11.20 -15.50
N SER A 3 -4.05 -10.00 -15.04
CA SER A 3 -3.10 -8.91 -14.89
C SER A 3 -2.23 -9.14 -13.66
N ILE A 4 -1.31 -10.10 -13.76
CA ILE A 4 -0.19 -10.23 -12.84
C ILE A 4 0.83 -9.20 -13.32
N TYR A 5 0.66 -7.95 -12.88
CA TYR A 5 1.64 -6.92 -13.20
C TYR A 5 2.93 -7.20 -12.43
N ASN A 6 3.87 -7.87 -13.09
CA ASN A 6 5.27 -7.95 -12.67
C ASN A 6 5.92 -6.58 -12.88
N TYR A 7 5.58 -5.61 -12.02
CA TYR A 7 6.22 -4.31 -12.03
C TYR A 7 7.69 -4.50 -11.65
N ALA A 8 8.60 -4.00 -12.48
CA ALA A 8 10.02 -4.30 -12.41
C ALA A 8 10.72 -3.75 -11.14
N SER A 9 10.06 -2.88 -10.35
CA SER A 9 10.58 -2.32 -9.09
C SER A 9 9.51 -1.51 -8.34
N VAL A 10 9.74 -1.27 -7.05
CA VAL A 10 8.93 -0.35 -6.20
C VAL A 10 8.73 1.02 -6.85
N SER A 11 9.79 1.58 -7.44
CA SER A 11 9.74 2.89 -8.12
C SER A 11 8.77 2.93 -9.31
N GLU A 12 8.63 1.82 -10.05
CA GLU A 12 7.68 1.71 -11.16
C GLU A 12 6.24 1.70 -10.66
N ALA A 13 5.95 0.94 -9.58
CA ALA A 13 4.63 0.97 -8.94
C ALA A 13 4.25 2.35 -8.46
N LEU A 14 5.17 3.04 -7.77
CA LEU A 14 4.95 4.39 -7.28
C LEU A 14 4.64 5.35 -8.42
N LYS A 15 5.36 5.24 -9.54
CA LYS A 15 5.11 6.05 -10.74
C LYS A 15 3.73 5.77 -11.34
N GLN A 16 3.34 4.51 -11.45
CA GLN A 16 2.02 4.10 -11.95
C GLN A 16 0.88 4.57 -11.04
N LEU A 17 1.02 4.36 -9.73
CA LEU A 17 0.09 4.86 -8.73
C LEU A 17 -0.03 6.39 -8.82
N LYS A 18 1.08 7.11 -8.98
CA LYS A 18 1.06 8.56 -9.20
C LYS A 18 0.29 8.95 -10.47
N ILE A 19 0.47 8.21 -11.57
CA ILE A 19 -0.30 8.41 -12.82
C ILE A 19 -1.80 8.12 -12.61
N ASN A 20 -2.13 7.12 -11.79
CA ASN A 20 -3.51 6.74 -11.42
C ASN A 20 -4.17 7.72 -10.42
N GLY A 21 -3.47 8.80 -10.06
CA GLY A 21 -3.93 9.86 -9.18
C GLY A 21 -3.65 9.62 -7.69
N TYR A 22 -2.82 8.64 -7.34
CA TYR A 22 -2.32 8.45 -5.98
C TYR A 22 -1.15 9.42 -5.74
N THR A 23 -1.47 10.64 -5.30
CA THR A 23 -0.49 11.73 -5.13
C THR A 23 -0.09 11.97 -3.68
N TYR A 24 -0.80 11.35 -2.72
CA TYR A 24 -0.54 11.51 -1.30
C TYR A 24 0.43 10.43 -0.78
N ASP A 25 1.41 10.81 0.05
CA ASP A 25 2.38 9.88 0.64
C ASP A 25 2.04 9.60 2.11
N PHE A 26 1.42 8.46 2.37
CA PHE A 26 1.06 8.05 3.74
C PHE A 26 2.26 7.60 4.58
N ASN A 27 3.39 7.32 3.95
CA ASN A 27 4.63 7.06 4.69
C ASN A 27 5.11 8.30 5.47
N LEU A 28 4.86 9.49 4.92
CA LEU A 28 5.23 10.76 5.55
C LEU A 28 4.22 11.17 6.63
N ASN A 29 2.94 10.84 6.42
CA ASN A 29 1.85 11.16 7.35
C ASN A 29 1.05 9.89 7.72
N PRO A 30 1.66 8.95 8.46
CA PRO A 30 0.99 7.71 8.87
C PRO A 30 -0.13 7.96 9.89
N GLU A 31 -0.04 9.07 10.61
CA GLU A 31 -1.01 9.50 11.63
C GLU A 31 -2.39 9.78 11.06
N ASP A 32 -2.53 10.29 9.83
CA ASP A 32 -3.82 10.45 9.14
C ASP A 32 -4.61 9.12 9.09
N ILE A 33 -3.91 8.04 8.74
CA ILE A 33 -4.50 6.71 8.69
C ILE A 33 -4.84 6.23 10.11
N ILE A 34 -3.94 6.46 11.08
CA ILE A 34 -4.15 6.01 12.46
C ILE A 34 -5.33 6.74 13.11
N LEU A 35 -5.54 8.02 12.77
CA LEU A 35 -6.60 8.87 13.31
C LEU A 35 -7.97 8.49 12.75
N HIS A 36 -8.04 8.16 11.45
CA HIS A 36 -9.29 7.85 10.77
C HIS A 36 -9.23 6.57 9.91
N PRO A 37 -8.86 5.41 10.46
CA PRO A 37 -8.58 4.21 9.67
C PRO A 37 -9.82 3.68 8.92
N GLU A 38 -11.01 3.92 9.47
CA GLU A 38 -12.31 3.60 8.85
C GLU A 38 -12.55 4.31 7.51
N ASN A 39 -11.90 5.45 7.29
CA ASN A 39 -12.06 6.23 6.07
C ASN A 39 -11.17 5.73 4.94
N TYR A 40 -10.19 4.89 5.24
CA TYR A 40 -9.18 4.41 4.29
C TYR A 40 -9.40 2.94 3.96
N ILE A 41 -9.23 2.62 2.69
CA ILE A 41 -9.28 1.25 2.17
C ILE A 41 -8.05 1.00 1.31
N ILE A 42 -7.44 -0.16 1.47
CA ILE A 42 -6.40 -0.63 0.55
C ILE A 42 -7.11 -1.14 -0.70
N ASN A 43 -6.81 -0.54 -1.85
CA ASN A 43 -7.38 -0.90 -3.15
C ASN A 43 -6.38 -1.69 -4.01
N GLU A 44 -5.09 -1.36 -3.94
CA GLU A 44 -4.03 -2.01 -4.71
C GLU A 44 -2.94 -2.51 -3.77
N ILE A 45 -2.40 -3.70 -4.03
CA ILE A 45 -1.27 -4.26 -3.28
C ILE A 45 -0.26 -4.80 -4.28
N TYR A 46 0.97 -4.31 -4.20
CA TYR A 46 2.08 -4.77 -5.01
C TYR A 46 3.20 -5.27 -4.10
N GLN A 47 3.47 -6.57 -4.11
CA GLN A 47 4.58 -7.14 -3.37
C GLN A 47 5.80 -7.30 -4.28
N TYR A 48 6.96 -6.97 -3.74
CA TYR A 48 8.25 -7.02 -4.38
C TYR A 48 9.22 -7.82 -3.52
N GLU A 49 9.84 -8.81 -4.14
CA GLU A 49 11.00 -9.47 -3.56
C GLU A 49 12.24 -8.71 -4.01
N GLY A 50 13.06 -8.28 -3.05
CA GLY A 50 14.27 -7.51 -3.33
C GLY A 50 15.22 -8.30 -4.23
N ASN A 51 15.76 -7.63 -5.26
CA ASN A 51 16.65 -8.21 -6.26
C ASN A 51 18.03 -8.65 -5.69
N SER A 52 18.26 -8.49 -4.38
CA SER A 52 19.60 -8.61 -3.77
C SER A 52 19.82 -9.91 -2.98
N GLY A 53 18.94 -10.91 -3.06
CA GLY A 53 19.18 -12.22 -2.44
C GLY A 53 19.30 -12.22 -0.90
N THR A 54 19.06 -11.08 -0.26
CA THR A 54 19.14 -10.86 1.19
C THR A 54 17.82 -11.12 1.93
N GLY A 55 16.76 -11.50 1.22
CA GLY A 55 15.44 -11.76 1.81
C GLY A 55 14.62 -10.49 2.09
N ASP A 56 15.10 -9.33 1.65
CA ASP A 56 14.35 -8.07 1.77
C ASP A 56 13.05 -8.14 0.96
N ARG A 57 11.92 -8.06 1.65
CA ARG A 57 10.60 -7.95 1.04
C ARG A 57 10.06 -6.55 1.22
N SER A 58 9.54 -5.99 0.14
CA SER A 58 8.89 -4.68 0.12
C SER A 58 7.51 -4.81 -0.48
N ALA A 59 6.54 -4.05 0.03
CA ALA A 59 5.19 -4.02 -0.51
C ALA A 59 4.70 -2.58 -0.62
N VAL A 60 4.10 -2.24 -1.77
CA VAL A 60 3.48 -0.95 -2.05
C VAL A 60 1.97 -1.13 -2.01
N TYR A 61 1.30 -0.35 -1.18
CA TYR A 61 -0.14 -0.33 -1.01
C TYR A 61 -0.71 0.96 -1.58
N GLY A 62 -1.65 0.84 -2.52
CA GLY A 62 -2.48 1.94 -2.98
C GLY A 62 -3.67 2.09 -2.05
N ILE A 63 -3.66 3.12 -1.21
CA ILE A 63 -4.71 3.43 -0.24
C ILE A 63 -5.60 4.53 -0.81
N LYS A 64 -6.91 4.33 -0.72
CA LYS A 64 -7.91 5.32 -1.13
C LYS A 64 -8.81 5.62 0.05
N ASN A 65 -9.19 6.88 0.24
CA ASN A 65 -10.19 7.25 1.21
C ASN A 65 -11.60 7.35 0.60
N LYS A 66 -12.62 7.38 1.47
CA LYS A 66 -14.02 7.55 1.06
C LYS A 66 -14.33 8.89 0.36
N PHE A 67 -13.47 9.89 0.56
CA PHE A 67 -13.60 11.24 -0.02
C PHE A 67 -12.89 11.39 -1.38
N GLY A 68 -12.23 10.34 -1.88
CA GLY A 68 -11.51 10.37 -3.16
C GLY A 68 -10.02 10.71 -3.08
N LEU A 69 -9.47 11.01 -1.90
CA LEU A 69 -8.02 11.08 -1.68
C LEU A 69 -7.41 9.71 -1.95
N LYS A 70 -6.34 9.71 -2.73
CA LYS A 70 -5.59 8.52 -3.08
C LYS A 70 -4.14 8.74 -2.71
N GLY A 71 -3.55 7.79 -2.03
CA GLY A 71 -2.15 7.84 -1.65
C GLY A 71 -1.48 6.49 -1.58
N VAL A 72 -0.17 6.54 -1.47
CA VAL A 72 0.69 5.36 -1.49
C VAL A 72 1.27 5.14 -0.11
N PHE A 73 1.41 3.86 0.26
CA PHE A 73 2.04 3.43 1.49
C PHE A 73 3.03 2.31 1.15
N VAL A 74 4.27 2.42 1.62
CA VAL A 74 5.36 1.53 1.21
C VAL A 74 5.93 0.89 2.46
N THR A 75 5.92 -0.43 2.49
CA THR A 75 6.50 -1.20 3.57
C THR A 75 7.73 -1.93 3.05
N GLY A 76 8.75 -2.06 3.91
CA GLY A 76 9.94 -2.83 3.66
C GLY A 76 10.34 -3.57 4.93
N THR A 77 11.08 -4.67 4.77
CA THR A 77 11.59 -5.52 5.86
C THR A 77 12.75 -4.87 6.64
N SER A 78 12.87 -3.54 6.64
CA SER A 78 13.85 -2.86 7.49
C SER A 78 13.40 -2.94 8.94
N ALA A 79 14.20 -3.61 9.77
CA ALA A 79 13.89 -4.05 11.15
C ALA A 79 13.40 -2.97 12.13
N ASN A 80 13.43 -1.68 11.77
CA ASN A 80 12.95 -0.57 12.61
C ASN A 80 11.55 -0.08 12.25
N SER A 81 10.98 -0.48 11.11
CA SER A 81 9.70 0.03 10.61
C SER A 81 8.54 -0.98 10.67
N THR A 82 8.84 -2.22 11.02
CA THR A 82 7.88 -3.33 11.00
C THR A 82 6.70 -3.11 11.96
N ASP A 83 6.96 -2.65 13.17
CA ASP A 83 5.93 -2.48 14.21
C ASP A 83 4.89 -1.40 13.86
N LYS A 84 5.37 -0.23 13.40
CA LYS A 84 4.49 0.90 13.04
C LYS A 84 3.70 0.58 11.77
N ASN A 85 4.35 0.00 10.77
CA ASN A 85 3.70 -0.36 9.51
C ASN A 85 2.65 -1.46 9.71
N ALA A 86 2.96 -2.49 10.50
CA ALA A 86 2.01 -3.54 10.85
C ALA A 86 0.79 -2.97 11.61
N SER A 87 1.02 -2.04 12.54
CA SER A 87 -0.07 -1.37 13.28
C SER A 87 -0.99 -0.57 12.37
N ILE A 88 -0.45 0.12 11.36
CA ILE A 88 -1.26 0.87 10.38
C ILE A 88 -2.05 -0.08 9.50
N LEU A 89 -1.40 -1.10 8.95
CA LEU A 89 -2.04 -2.11 8.10
C LEU A 89 -3.13 -2.90 8.85
N ALA A 90 -2.94 -3.16 10.15
CA ALA A 90 -3.95 -3.81 10.99
C ALA A 90 -5.17 -2.91 11.28
N LYS A 91 -4.99 -1.58 11.22
CA LYS A 91 -6.09 -0.61 11.41
C LYS A 91 -6.86 -0.37 10.12
N VAL A 92 -6.19 -0.35 8.97
CA VAL A 92 -6.84 -0.13 7.67
C VAL A 92 -7.60 -1.37 7.23
N SER A 93 -8.83 -1.18 6.76
CA SER A 93 -9.56 -2.27 6.12
C SER A 93 -8.93 -2.62 4.77
N ILE A 94 -8.40 -3.83 4.67
CA ILE A 94 -8.04 -4.42 3.37
C ILE A 94 -9.36 -4.78 2.70
N LYS A 95 -9.69 -4.11 1.59
CA LYS A 95 -10.87 -4.48 0.82
C LYS A 95 -10.53 -5.80 0.11
N ASN A 96 -10.94 -6.92 0.70
CA ASN A 96 -10.87 -8.21 0.03
C ASN A 96 -11.76 -8.11 -1.21
N ALA A 97 -11.19 -8.36 -2.39
CA ALA A 97 -11.92 -8.34 -3.66
C ALA A 97 -12.98 -9.46 -3.78
N ASN A 98 -13.35 -10.11 -2.67
CA ASN A 98 -14.12 -11.35 -2.61
C ASN A 98 -15.46 -11.22 -1.87
N GLU A 99 -15.92 -10.01 -1.54
CA GLU A 99 -17.30 -9.80 -1.09
C GLU A 99 -18.11 -9.09 -2.18
N PRO A 100 -18.80 -9.83 -3.05
CA PRO A 100 -19.96 -9.28 -3.73
C PRO A 100 -21.00 -8.94 -2.65
N TYR A 101 -21.59 -7.76 -2.76
CA TYR A 101 -22.74 -7.33 -1.96
C TYR A 101 -23.75 -8.47 -1.85
N MET A 102 -24.07 -8.89 -0.61
CA MET A 102 -25.33 -9.57 -0.28
C MET A 102 -26.30 -8.56 0.32
#